data_AF-A0A3M1ZG96-F1
#
_entry.id   AF-A0A3M1ZG96-F1
#
_cell.length_a   1.000
_cell.length_b   1.000
_cell.length_c   1.000
_cell.angle_alpha   90.00
_cell.angle_beta   90.00
_cell.angle_gamma   90.00
#
_symmetry.space_group_name_H-M   'P 1'
#
loop_
_entity.id
_entity.type
_entity.pdbx_description
1 polymer ?
#
loop_
_entity_poly.entity_id
_entity_poly.type
_entity_poly.pdbx_seq_one_letter_code
_entity_poly.pdbx_strand_id
1 'polypeptide(L)'
;QVAAMTLVEGLALGLLSFALAAGAGTALGIVLIRVINLQSFHWTVFWKPDPGPYLAAFGVALAASAAAALYPMYRVWRTFPQMQIREE
;
A
#
# COMPACT_ATOMS: atom_id res chain seq x y z
N GLN A 1 -14.25 10.74 -17.47
CA GLN A 1 -14.06 9.30 -17.69
C GLN A 1 -12.66 8.83 -17.27
N VAL A 2 -11.59 9.48 -17.74
CA VAL A 2 -10.19 9.14 -17.37
C VAL A 2 -9.94 9.16 -15.86
N ALA A 3 -10.44 10.17 -15.13
CA ALA A 3 -10.25 10.28 -13.68
C ALA A 3 -10.81 9.08 -12.88
N ALA A 4 -11.95 8.51 -13.31
CA ALA A 4 -12.54 7.35 -12.65
C ALA A 4 -11.72 6.07 -12.91
N MET A 5 -11.17 5.91 -14.12
CA MET A 5 -10.26 4.79 -14.45
C MET A 5 -8.99 4.85 -13.61
N THR A 6 -8.35 6.01 -13.50
CA THR A 6 -7.13 6.19 -12.69
C THR A 6 -7.39 5.93 -11.20
N LEU A 7 -8.56 6.32 -10.69
CA LEU A 7 -8.94 6.05 -9.30
C LEU A 7 -9.09 4.53 -9.05
N VAL A 8 -9.77 3.81 -9.94
CA VAL A 8 -9.98 2.36 -9.82
C VAL A 8 -8.66 1.60 -9.93
N GLU A 9 -7.79 1.95 -10.87
CA GLU A 9 -6.46 1.37 -10.99
C GLU A 9 -5.61 1.63 -9.74
N GLY A 10 -5.63 2.86 -9.22
CA GLY A 10 -4.92 3.21 -7.99
C GLY A 10 -5.38 2.38 -6.80
N LEU A 11 -6.69 2.23 -6.61
CA LEU A 11 -7.26 1.40 -5.53
C LEU A 11 -6.92 -0.08 -5.71
N ALA A 12 -6.97 -0.61 -6.94
CA ALA A 12 -6.60 -1.98 -7.23
C ALA A 12 -5.13 -2.26 -6.89
N LEU A 13 -4.23 -1.34 -7.25
CA LEU A 13 -2.82 -1.41 -6.89
C LEU A 13 -2.59 -1.30 -5.37
N GLY A 14 -3.36 -0.46 -4.69
CA GLY A 14 -3.35 -0.38 -3.22
C GLY A 14 -3.73 -1.69 -2.55
N LEU A 15 -4.82 -2.31 -3.00
CA LEU A 15 -5.26 -3.63 -2.52
C LEU A 15 -4.23 -4.72 -2.77
N LEU A 16 -3.64 -4.76 -3.96
CA LEU A 16 -2.56 -5.71 -4.30
C LEU A 16 -1.32 -5.50 -3.43
N SER A 17 -0.93 -4.25 -3.20
CA SER A 17 0.19 -3.91 -2.33
C SER A 17 -0.05 -4.39 -0.90
N PHE A 18 -1.25 -4.17 -0.36
CA PHE A 18 -1.62 -4.68 0.96
C PHE A 18 -1.57 -6.22 1.02
N ALA A 19 -2.15 -6.91 0.04
CA ALA A 19 -2.16 -8.37 -0.01
C ALA A 19 -0.73 -8.95 -0.03
N LEU A 20 0.16 -8.37 -0.84
CA LEU A 20 1.57 -8.76 -0.90
C LEU A 20 2.31 -8.46 0.41
N ALA A 21 2.10 -7.29 1.00
CA ALA A 21 2.74 -6.91 2.26
C ALA A 21 2.29 -7.82 3.42
N ALA A 22 0.99 -8.10 3.51
CA ALA A 22 0.44 -9.00 4.52
C ALA A 22 0.98 -10.42 4.36
N GLY A 23 1.01 -10.95 3.13
CA GLY A 23 1.55 -12.28 2.84
C GLY A 23 3.04 -12.39 3.14
N ALA A 24 3.85 -11.49 2.58
CA ALA A 24 5.30 -11.48 2.75
C ALA A 24 5.71 -11.21 4.20
N GLY A 25 5.05 -10.27 4.89
CA GLY A 25 5.29 -9.97 6.30
C GLY A 25 4.99 -11.16 7.20
N THR A 26 3.89 -11.88 6.93
CA THR A 26 3.56 -13.11 7.68
C THR A 26 4.58 -14.21 7.42
N ALA A 27 4.99 -14.41 6.17
CA ALA A 27 6.01 -15.39 5.81
C ALA A 27 7.35 -15.09 6.52
N LEU A 28 7.79 -13.84 6.51
CA LEU A 28 8.99 -13.39 7.22
C LEU A 28 8.86 -13.60 8.74
N GLY A 29 7.70 -13.31 9.32
CA GLY A 29 7.42 -13.57 10.74
C GLY A 29 7.55 -15.05 11.10
N ILE A 30 7.07 -15.95 10.24
CA ILE A 30 7.22 -17.40 10.43
C ILE A 30 8.69 -17.80 10.36
N VAL A 31 9.45 -17.29 9.38
CA VAL A 31 10.90 -17.57 9.25
C VAL A 31 11.65 -17.10 10.49
N LEU A 32 11.32 -15.91 11.02
CA LEU A 32 11.91 -15.38 12.25
C LEU A 32 11.68 -16.33 13.44
N ILE A 33 10.47 -16.84 13.62
CA ILE A 33 10.14 -17.71 14.76
C ILE A 33 10.72 -19.12 14.59
N ARG A 34 10.61 -19.70 13.38
CA ARG A 34 10.92 -21.12 13.14
C ARG A 34 12.37 -21.38 12.77
N VAL A 35 13.02 -20.45 12.09
CA VAL A 35 14.40 -20.62 11.62
C VAL A 35 15.34 -19.84 12.52
N ILE A 36 15.18 -18.52 12.59
CA ILE A 36 16.15 -17.65 13.24
C ILE A 36 16.10 -17.85 14.76
N ASN A 37 14.93 -17.71 15.38
CA ASN A 37 14.78 -17.83 16.82
C ASN A 37 15.14 -19.23 17.34
N LEU A 38 14.78 -20.28 16.59
CA LEU A 38 15.15 -21.65 16.97
C LEU A 38 16.66 -21.89 16.87
N GLN A 39 17.35 -21.36 15.86
CA GLN A 39 18.81 -21.49 15.73
C GLN A 39 19.58 -20.66 16.75
N SER A 40 19.11 -19.44 17.07
CA SER A 40 19.80 -18.55 18.00
C SER A 40 19.61 -18.94 19.46
N PHE A 41 18.39 -19.37 19.84
CA PHE A 41 18.03 -19.56 21.24
C PHE A 41 17.65 -21.00 21.59
N HIS A 42 17.48 -21.89 20.62
CA HIS A 42 17.13 -23.30 20.81
C HIS A 42 15.76 -23.55 21.49
N TRP A 43 14.92 -22.52 21.65
CA TRP A 43 13.53 -22.61 22.10
C TRP A 43 12.61 -21.75 21.21
N THR A 44 11.33 -22.11 21.07
CA THR A 44 10.38 -21.40 20.20
C THR A 44 9.49 -20.42 20.97
N VAL A 45 9.21 -19.26 20.39
CA VAL A 45 8.24 -18.30 20.92
C VAL A 45 6.84 -18.62 20.39
N PHE A 46 5.81 -18.47 21.22
CA PHE A 46 4.41 -18.63 20.81
C PHE A 46 4.02 -17.52 19.83
N TRP A 47 3.56 -17.92 18.64
CA TRP A 47 3.01 -16.98 17.67
C TRP A 47 1.61 -16.55 18.12
N LYS A 48 1.44 -15.25 18.37
CA LYS A 48 0.12 -14.66 18.65
C LYS A 48 -0.26 -13.77 17.48
N PRO A 49 -1.29 -14.13 16.69
CA PRO A 49 -1.77 -13.26 15.62
C PRO A 49 -2.32 -11.97 16.23
N ASP A 50 -1.75 -10.84 15.84
CA ASP A 50 -2.20 -9.51 16.21
C ASP A 50 -2.69 -8.79 14.94
N PRO A 51 -3.95 -8.33 14.87
CA PRO A 51 -4.46 -7.59 13.72
C PRO A 51 -3.88 -6.19 13.58
N GLY A 52 -3.28 -5.61 14.63
CA GLY A 52 -2.76 -4.24 14.63
C GLY A 52 -1.85 -3.90 13.44
N PRO A 53 -0.77 -4.67 13.20
CA PRO A 53 0.14 -4.46 12.07
C PRO A 53 -0.55 -4.56 10.71
N TYR A 54 -1.51 -5.47 10.55
CA TYR A 54 -2.26 -5.62 9.31
C TYR A 54 -3.16 -4.42 9.05
N LEU A 55 -3.85 -3.91 10.07
CA LEU A 55 -4.66 -2.70 9.94
C LEU A 55 -3.81 -1.47 9.59
N ALA A 56 -2.63 -1.35 10.20
CA ALA A 56 -1.69 -0.28 9.87
C ALA A 56 -1.21 -0.38 8.41
N ALA A 57 -0.83 -1.58 7.96
CA ALA A 57 -0.43 -1.82 6.57
C ALA A 57 -1.55 -1.51 5.57
N PHE A 58 -2.79 -1.87 5.91
CA PHE A 58 -3.97 -1.55 5.10
C PHE A 58 -4.20 -0.04 5.01
N GLY A 59 -4.11 0.68 6.14
CA GLY A 59 -4.22 2.14 6.18
C GLY A 59 -3.16 2.82 5.33
N VAL A 60 -1.91 2.35 5.39
CA VAL A 60 -0.81 2.87 4.55
C VAL A 60 -1.08 2.60 3.06
N ALA A 61 -1.51 1.40 2.70
CA ALA A 61 -1.81 1.04 1.31
C ALA A 61 -2.97 1.88 0.73
N LEU A 62 -4.01 2.13 1.53
CA LEU A 62 -5.10 3.04 1.16
C LEU A 62 -4.63 4.48 1.01
N ALA A 63 -3.85 4.99 1.97
CA ALA A 63 -3.32 6.35 1.89
C ALA A 63 -2.39 6.54 0.67
N ALA A 64 -1.53 5.56 0.40
CA ALA A 64 -0.60 5.59 -0.72
C ALA A 64 -1.32 5.53 -2.09
N SER A 65 -2.31 4.64 -2.24
CA SER A 65 -3.11 4.55 -3.46
C SER A 65 -3.97 5.80 -3.69
N ALA A 66 -4.59 6.33 -2.64
CA ALA A 66 -5.32 7.58 -2.71
C ALA A 66 -4.40 8.74 -3.11
N ALA A 67 -3.22 8.87 -2.49
CA ALA A 67 -2.24 9.89 -2.84
C ALA A 67 -1.76 9.76 -4.30
N ALA A 68 -1.52 8.53 -4.79
CA ALA A 68 -1.12 8.27 -6.17
C ALA A 68 -2.21 8.65 -7.18
N ALA A 69 -3.48 8.45 -6.86
CA ALA A 69 -4.60 8.85 -7.72
C ALA A 69 -4.90 10.36 -7.65
N LEU A 70 -4.75 10.98 -6.48
CA LEU A 70 -5.07 12.40 -6.27
C LEU A 70 -3.99 13.33 -6.86
N TYR A 71 -2.72 12.92 -6.82
CA TYR A 71 -1.59 13.68 -7.36
C TYR A 71 -1.75 14.10 -8.84
N PRO A 72 -2.03 13.20 -9.80
CA PRO A 72 -2.24 13.58 -11.20
C PRO A 72 -3.49 14.44 -11.39
N MET A 73 -4.57 14.21 -10.64
CA MET A 73 -5.78 15.05 -10.71
C MET A 73 -5.49 16.49 -10.29
N TYR A 74 -4.79 16.69 -9.17
CA TYR A 74 -4.37 18.01 -8.71
C TYR A 74 -3.42 18.69 -9.71
N ARG A 75 -2.49 17.91 -10.28
CA ARG A 75 -1.54 18.43 -11.29
C ARG A 75 -2.25 18.88 -12.56
N VAL A 76 -3.24 18.12 -13.03
CA VAL A 76 -4.04 18.45 -14.22
C VAL A 76 -4.87 19.72 -14.00
N TRP A 77 -5.50 19.86 -12.84
CA TRP A 77 -6.32 21.03 -12.51
C TRP A 77 -5.49 22.34 -12.48
N ARG A 78 -4.21 22.26 -12.09
CA ARG A 78 -3.28 23.40 -12.14
C ARG A 78 -2.80 23.79 -13.55
N THR A 79 -2.83 22.87 -14.52
CA THR A 79 -2.33 23.11 -15.88
C THR A 79 -3.41 23.63 -16.83
N PHE A 80 -4.68 23.27 -16.61
CA PHE A 80 -5.80 23.72 -17.44
C PHE A 80 -6.01 25.25 -17.57
N PRO A 81 -5.82 26.10 -16.53
CA PRO A 81 -6.09 27.52 -16.68
C PRO A 81 -5.10 28.24 -17.61
N GLN A 82 -3.93 27.65 -17.91
CA GLN A 82 -2.93 28.29 -18.78
C GLN A 82 -3.01 27.88 -20.25
N MET A 83 -3.62 26.73 -20.55
CA MET A 83 -3.79 26.28 -21.94
C MET A 83 -4.94 27.02 -22.63
N GLN A 84 -6.01 27.32 -21.87
CA GLN A 84 -7.22 27.92 -22.42
C GLN A 84 -7.06 29.40 -22.80
N ILE A 85 -6.20 30.14 -22.09
CA ILE A 85 -5.92 31.58 -22.37
C ILE A 85 -4.98 31.76 -23.57
N ARG A 86 -4.33 30.70 -24.06
CA ARG A 86 -3.34 30.77 -25.15
C ARG A 86 -3.91 30.37 -26.52
N GLU A 87 -5.17 29.94 -26.56
CA GLU A 87 -5.92 29.59 -27.77
C GLU A 87 -6.96 30.65 -28.17
N GLU A 88 -7.06 31.76 -27.43
CA GLU A 88 -7.84 32.96 -27.76
C GLU A 88 -6.93 34.14 -28.14
#